data_AF-A0A0C3GRF2-F1
#
_entry.id   AF-A0A0C3GRF2-F1
#
_cell.length_a   1.000
_cell.length_b   1.000
_cell.length_c   1.000
_cell.angle_alpha   90.00
_cell.angle_beta   90.00
_cell.angle_gamma   90.00
#
_symmetry.space_group_name_H-M   'P 1'
#
loop_
_entity.id
_entity.type
_entity.pdbx_description
1 polymer ?
#
loop_
_entity_poly.entity_id
_entity_poly.type
_entity_poly.pdbx_seq_one_letter_code
_entity_poly.pdbx_strand_id
1 'polypeptide(L)'
;MLHIANIPIIMHFIIEFWAIMSFLRQPHIQLHEPTPSREAVLICQSYAGTLLSLNTVCSMYLFLNGVRNFDEVGTALTWSLLVYHIFPMHRAWDRMERRKLAGSGYKSEYDVGGGPKGNFRGHCIIFLSLLSAGLYGLL
;
A
#
# COMPACT_ATOMS: atom_id res chain seq x y z
N MET A 1 1.97 -23.74 12.21
CA MET A 1 3.05 -22.87 11.71
C MET A 1 2.48 -21.98 10.62
N LEU A 2 2.92 -20.74 10.50
CA LEU A 2 2.49 -19.81 9.44
C LEU A 2 2.98 -20.31 8.08
N HIS A 3 2.13 -20.32 7.05
CA HIS A 3 2.56 -20.58 5.68
C HIS A 3 3.36 -19.39 5.14
N ILE A 4 4.55 -19.62 4.60
CA ILE A 4 5.47 -18.55 4.17
C ILE A 4 4.83 -17.67 3.08
N ALA A 5 4.05 -18.26 2.18
CA ALA A 5 3.33 -17.50 1.14
C ALA A 5 2.25 -16.54 1.68
N ASN A 6 1.83 -16.66 2.95
CA ASN A 6 0.95 -15.68 3.58
C ASN A 6 1.70 -14.45 4.11
N ILE A 7 3.04 -14.48 4.21
CA ILE A 7 3.84 -13.35 4.74
C ILE A 7 3.57 -12.05 3.97
N PRO A 8 3.56 -12.02 2.62
CA PRO A 8 3.25 -10.81 1.87
C PRO A 8 1.86 -10.23 2.19
N ILE A 9 0.85 -11.08 2.32
CA ILE A 9 -0.53 -10.68 2.68
C ILE A 9 -0.56 -10.09 4.10
N ILE A 10 0.16 -10.71 5.05
CA ILE A 10 0.25 -10.23 6.44
C ILE A 10 0.98 -8.87 6.50
N MET A 11 2.10 -8.75 5.80
CA MET A 11 2.86 -7.50 5.73
C MET A 11 1.99 -6.38 5.14
N HIS A 12 1.29 -6.65 4.03
CA HIS A 12 0.32 -5.72 3.47
C HIS A 12 -0.74 -5.36 4.50
N PHE A 13 -1.39 -6.34 5.12
CA PHE A 13 -2.47 -6.11 6.09
C PHE A 13 -2.08 -5.17 7.25
N ILE A 14 -0.87 -5.37 7.80
CA ILE A 14 -0.37 -4.57 8.92
C ILE A 14 0.01 -3.15 8.47
N ILE A 15 0.75 -3.03 7.37
CA ILE A 15 1.23 -1.74 6.88
C ILE A 15 0.06 -0.88 6.37
N GLU A 16 -0.87 -1.50 5.66
CA GLU A 16 -2.01 -0.83 5.06
C GLU A 16 -2.95 -0.25 6.12
N PHE A 17 -3.07 -0.90 7.30
CA PHE A 17 -3.83 -0.33 8.42
C PHE A 17 -3.33 1.06 8.81
N TRP A 18 -2.01 1.24 8.96
CA TRP A 18 -1.44 2.55 9.29
C TRP A 18 -1.62 3.56 8.15
N ALA A 19 -1.52 3.10 6.90
CA ALA A 19 -1.79 3.93 5.74
C ALA A 19 -3.24 4.43 5.76
N ILE A 20 -4.23 3.55 5.89
CA ILE A 20 -5.66 3.87 6.00
C ILE A 20 -5.90 4.96 7.04
N MET A 21 -5.33 4.81 8.24
CA MET A 21 -5.49 5.79 9.29
C MET A 21 -4.91 7.16 8.91
N SER A 22 -3.80 7.19 8.18
CA SER A 22 -3.22 8.43 7.67
C SER A 22 -4.10 9.09 6.61
N PHE A 23 -4.66 8.34 5.65
CA PHE A 23 -5.60 8.91 4.66
C PHE A 23 -6.89 9.45 5.30
N LEU A 24 -7.40 8.79 6.33
CA LEU A 24 -8.61 9.23 7.03
C LEU A 24 -8.37 10.48 7.89
N ARG A 25 -7.29 10.50 8.67
CA ARG A 25 -7.04 11.52 9.70
C ARG A 25 -6.17 12.68 9.23
N GLN A 26 -5.32 12.47 8.23
CA GLN A 26 -4.29 13.43 7.79
C GLN A 26 -4.27 13.58 6.26
N PRO A 27 -5.41 13.91 5.62
CA PRO A 27 -5.48 14.03 4.16
C PRO A 27 -4.53 15.11 3.61
N HIS A 28 -4.29 16.19 4.33
CA HIS A 28 -3.33 17.25 3.94
C HIS A 28 -1.89 16.72 3.77
N ILE A 29 -1.47 15.76 4.61
CA ILE A 29 -0.16 15.10 4.48
C ILE A 29 -0.15 14.19 3.26
N GLN A 30 -1.22 13.40 3.07
CA GLN A 30 -1.34 12.50 1.93
C GLN A 30 -1.41 13.24 0.60
N LEU A 31 -2.05 14.41 0.55
CA LEU A 31 -2.18 15.26 -0.62
C LEU A 31 -0.97 16.17 -0.82
N HIS A 32 -0.09 16.31 0.18
CA HIS A 32 1.02 17.29 0.21
C HIS A 32 0.56 18.73 -0.04
N GLU A 33 -0.62 19.07 0.48
CA GLU A 33 -1.23 20.38 0.34
C GLU A 33 -1.67 20.83 1.73
N PRO A 34 -1.20 21.98 2.26
CA PRO A 34 -1.56 22.44 3.59
C PRO A 34 -3.06 22.68 3.78
N THR A 35 -3.73 23.13 2.71
CA THR A 35 -5.16 23.48 2.70
C THR A 35 -5.84 22.85 1.49
N PRO A 36 -6.02 21.51 1.48
CA PRO A 36 -6.61 20.82 0.34
C PRO A 36 -8.07 21.19 0.16
N SER A 37 -8.53 21.20 -1.09
CA SER A 37 -9.95 21.37 -1.39
C SER A 37 -10.79 20.27 -0.72
N ARG A 38 -12.03 20.59 -0.35
CA ARG A 38 -12.94 19.62 0.28
C ARG A 38 -13.14 18.37 -0.57
N GLU A 39 -13.25 18.52 -1.89
CA GLU A 39 -13.40 17.40 -2.82
C GLU A 39 -12.15 16.49 -2.84
N ALA A 40 -10.95 17.07 -2.83
CA ALA A 40 -9.72 16.29 -2.74
C ALA A 40 -9.65 15.48 -1.43
N VAL A 41 -10.11 16.06 -0.32
CA VAL A 41 -10.21 15.36 0.96
C VAL A 41 -11.20 14.19 0.89
N LEU A 42 -12.39 14.39 0.31
CA LEU A 42 -13.40 13.34 0.17
C LEU A 42 -12.92 12.19 -0.73
N ILE A 43 -12.21 12.49 -1.82
CA ILE A 43 -11.59 11.48 -2.67
C ILE A 43 -10.51 10.71 -1.91
N CYS A 44 -9.67 11.41 -1.14
CA CYS A 44 -8.63 10.81 -0.30
C CYS A 44 -9.22 9.85 0.75
N GLN A 45 -10.33 10.25 1.39
CA GLN A 45 -11.06 9.41 2.36
C GLN A 45 -11.79 8.25 1.69
N SER A 46 -12.35 8.44 0.50
CA SER A 46 -12.98 7.37 -0.29
C SER A 46 -11.96 6.30 -0.67
N TYR A 47 -10.75 6.72 -1.08
CA TYR A 47 -9.63 5.82 -1.29
C TYR A 47 -9.29 5.04 -0.01
N ALA A 48 -9.23 5.70 1.15
CA ALA A 48 -9.04 5.03 2.44
C ALA A 48 -10.13 3.99 2.76
N GLY A 49 -11.38 4.27 2.40
CA GLY A 49 -12.49 3.32 2.51
C GLY A 49 -12.29 2.09 1.64
N THR A 50 -11.82 2.27 0.40
CA THR A 50 -11.44 1.16 -0.48
C THR A 50 -10.30 0.33 0.13
N LEU A 51 -9.26 0.98 0.66
CA LEU A 51 -8.15 0.29 1.33
C LEU A 51 -8.63 -0.49 2.55
N LEU A 52 -9.53 0.09 3.35
CA LEU A 52 -10.13 -0.60 4.50
C LEU A 52 -10.90 -1.84 4.06
N SER A 53 -11.69 -1.76 2.98
CA SER A 53 -12.41 -2.93 2.44
C SER A 53 -11.45 -4.05 2.00
N LEU A 54 -10.36 -3.70 1.32
CA LEU A 54 -9.32 -4.66 0.91
C LEU A 54 -8.61 -5.26 2.13
N ASN A 55 -8.38 -4.46 3.17
CA ASN A 55 -7.81 -4.92 4.43
C ASN A 55 -8.75 -5.86 5.18
N THR A 56 -10.07 -5.63 5.10
CA THR A 56 -11.09 -6.55 5.62
C THR A 56 -11.07 -7.89 4.88
N VAL A 57 -10.95 -7.89 3.54
CA VAL A 57 -10.80 -9.13 2.76
C VAL A 57 -9.53 -9.89 3.17
N CYS A 58 -8.40 -9.19 3.32
CA CYS A 58 -7.16 -9.80 3.81
C CYS A 58 -7.33 -10.42 5.20
N SER A 59 -7.98 -9.70 6.11
CA SER A 59 -8.31 -10.20 7.45
C SER A 59 -9.19 -11.45 7.39
N MET A 60 -10.29 -11.40 6.64
CA MET A 60 -11.19 -12.54 6.48
C MET A 60 -10.45 -13.76 5.93
N TYR A 61 -9.61 -13.59 4.91
CA TYR A 61 -8.79 -14.68 4.39
C TYR A 61 -7.84 -15.24 5.46
N LEU A 62 -7.06 -14.39 6.14
CA LEU A 62 -6.07 -14.84 7.13
C LEU A 62 -6.70 -15.55 8.34
N PHE A 63 -7.84 -15.06 8.83
CA PHE A 63 -8.50 -15.59 10.03
C PHE A 63 -9.48 -16.73 9.75
N LEU A 64 -10.21 -16.70 8.63
CA LEU A 64 -11.20 -17.75 8.30
C LEU A 64 -10.58 -18.92 7.55
N ASN A 65 -9.68 -18.67 6.59
CA ASN A 65 -8.99 -19.74 5.86
C ASN A 65 -7.85 -20.37 6.68
N GLY A 66 -7.37 -19.61 7.65
CA GLY A 66 -6.29 -20.00 8.55
C GLY A 66 -4.92 -19.77 7.93
N VAL A 67 -4.08 -19.04 8.66
CA VAL A 67 -2.70 -18.66 8.27
C VAL A 67 -1.76 -19.84 7.93
N ARG A 68 -2.18 -21.08 8.14
CA ARG A 68 -1.38 -22.30 7.92
C ARG A 68 -1.43 -22.81 6.47
N ASN A 69 -2.44 -22.40 5.70
CA ASN A 69 -2.63 -22.83 4.32
C ASN A 69 -2.49 -21.64 3.36
N PHE A 70 -2.18 -21.94 2.10
CA PHE A 70 -2.19 -20.99 1.00
C PHE A 70 -2.81 -21.69 -0.20
N ASP A 71 -3.99 -21.22 -0.61
CA ASP A 71 -4.83 -21.87 -1.62
C ASP A 71 -5.11 -20.94 -2.83
N GLU A 72 -6.05 -21.34 -3.67
CA GLU A 72 -6.48 -20.57 -4.84
C GLU A 72 -6.98 -19.17 -4.48
N VAL A 73 -7.67 -19.02 -3.33
CA VAL A 73 -8.15 -17.72 -2.84
C VAL A 73 -6.96 -16.85 -2.41
N GLY A 74 -6.00 -17.43 -1.69
CA GLY A 74 -4.75 -16.75 -1.33
C GLY A 74 -3.96 -16.29 -2.54
N THR A 75 -3.92 -17.12 -3.58
CA THR A 75 -3.27 -16.82 -4.86
C THR A 75 -3.96 -15.65 -5.56
N ALA A 76 -5.29 -15.72 -5.72
CA ALA A 76 -6.07 -14.65 -6.34
C ALA A 76 -5.96 -13.32 -5.57
N LEU A 77 -6.03 -13.39 -4.23
CA LEU A 77 -5.86 -12.21 -3.37
C LEU A 77 -4.47 -11.60 -3.55
N THR A 78 -3.42 -12.42 -3.59
CA THR A 78 -2.03 -11.97 -3.78
C THR A 78 -1.86 -11.24 -5.11
N TRP A 79 -2.42 -11.77 -6.21
CA TRP A 79 -2.40 -11.12 -7.52
C TRP A 79 -3.19 -9.80 -7.52
N SER A 80 -4.34 -9.76 -6.84
CA SER A 80 -5.11 -8.52 -6.70
C SER A 80 -4.31 -7.45 -5.94
N LEU A 81 -3.65 -7.83 -4.84
CA LEU A 81 -2.78 -6.94 -4.07
C LEU A 81 -1.58 -6.49 -4.91
N LEU A 82 -1.01 -7.35 -5.75
CA LEU A 82 0.10 -7.02 -6.63
C LEU A 82 -0.27 -5.87 -7.58
N VAL A 83 -1.42 -5.99 -8.25
CA VAL A 83 -1.93 -4.95 -9.17
C VAL A 83 -2.17 -3.64 -8.43
N TYR A 84 -2.74 -3.72 -7.22
CA TYR A 84 -2.93 -2.54 -6.38
C TYR A 84 -1.61 -1.77 -6.17
N HIS A 85 -0.49 -2.46 -5.92
CA HIS A 85 0.80 -1.80 -5.63
C HIS A 85 1.39 -1.01 -6.80
N ILE A 86 0.92 -1.21 -8.03
CA ILE A 86 1.34 -0.40 -9.18
C ILE A 86 0.97 1.08 -8.98
N PHE A 87 -0.22 1.34 -8.42
CA PHE A 87 -0.74 2.70 -8.26
C PHE A 87 0.00 3.54 -7.22
N PRO A 88 0.26 3.07 -5.98
CA PRO A 88 1.05 3.84 -5.03
C PRO A 88 2.53 3.93 -5.44
N MET A 89 3.09 2.95 -6.17
CA MET A 89 4.41 3.10 -6.80
C MET A 89 4.41 4.25 -7.81
N HIS A 90 3.45 4.28 -8.74
CA HIS A 90 3.31 5.38 -9.70
C HIS A 90 3.12 6.73 -8.99
N ARG A 91 2.25 6.79 -7.98
CA ARG A 91 2.01 8.00 -7.17
C ARG A 91 3.28 8.49 -6.48
N ALA A 92 4.09 7.59 -5.91
CA ALA A 92 5.34 7.93 -5.27
C ALA A 92 6.39 8.40 -6.28
N TRP A 93 6.45 7.76 -7.46
CA TRP A 93 7.29 8.15 -8.58
C TRP A 93 6.99 9.58 -9.07
N ASP A 94 5.74 9.84 -9.40
CA ASP A 94 5.23 11.13 -9.88
C ASP A 94 5.52 12.27 -8.88
N ARG A 95 5.44 11.99 -7.56
CA ARG A 95 5.89 12.93 -6.52
C ARG A 95 7.39 13.20 -6.55
N MET A 96 8.22 12.19 -6.76
CA MET A 96 9.67 12.37 -6.88
C MET A 96 10.00 13.21 -8.13
N GLU A 97 9.32 12.97 -9.24
CA GLU A 97 9.52 13.68 -10.50
C GLU A 97 9.12 15.16 -10.39
N ARG A 98 7.95 15.48 -9.84
CA ARG A 98 7.53 16.87 -9.60
C ARG A 98 8.50 17.63 -8.69
N ARG A 99 9.02 17.00 -7.64
CA ARG A 99 10.03 17.61 -6.75
C ARG A 99 11.35 17.90 -7.47
N LYS A 100 11.78 16.98 -8.35
CA LYS A 100 12.97 17.17 -9.18
C LYS A 100 12.81 18.37 -10.11
N LEU A 101 11.64 18.52 -10.74
CA LEU A 101 11.33 19.65 -11.63
C LEU A 101 11.23 21.00 -10.89
N ALA A 102 10.72 20.99 -9.67
CA ALA A 102 10.58 22.20 -8.85
C ALA A 102 11.91 22.75 -8.31
N GLY A 103 13.05 22.10 -8.55
CA GLY A 103 14.37 22.54 -8.09
C GLY A 103 14.55 22.48 -6.57
N SER A 104 13.60 21.90 -5.82
CA SER A 104 13.75 21.69 -4.39
C SER A 104 14.82 20.64 -4.15
N GLY A 105 16.01 21.09 -3.73
CA GLY A 105 17.06 20.20 -3.23
C GLY A 105 16.49 19.20 -2.23
N TYR A 106 17.06 18.00 -2.22
CA TYR A 106 16.61 16.74 -1.63
C TYR A 106 16.36 16.73 -0.09
N LYS A 107 15.85 17.80 0.51
CA LYS A 107 15.64 17.92 1.95
C LYS A 107 14.37 18.72 2.22
N SER A 108 13.23 18.04 2.23
CA SER A 108 12.09 18.49 3.04
C SER A 108 12.03 17.64 4.31
N GLU A 109 11.44 18.19 5.36
CA GLU A 109 11.18 17.53 6.65
C GLU A 109 10.43 16.18 6.50
N TYR A 110 9.82 15.95 5.33
CA TYR A 110 9.14 14.72 4.93
C TYR A 110 10.07 13.58 4.44
N ASP A 111 11.38 13.78 4.35
CA ASP A 111 12.33 12.79 3.79
C ASP A 111 12.86 11.76 4.79
N VAL A 112 12.46 11.83 6.07
CA VAL A 112 12.84 10.83 7.08
C VAL A 112 11.81 9.70 7.11
N GLY A 113 12.15 8.55 6.53
CA GLY A 113 11.40 7.28 6.64
C GLY A 113 10.07 7.17 5.85
N GLY A 114 9.33 8.28 5.69
CA GLY A 114 7.99 8.31 5.07
C GLY A 114 7.87 9.10 3.76
N GLY A 115 8.97 9.66 3.24
CA GLY A 115 8.96 10.46 2.02
C GLY A 115 8.68 9.63 0.75
N PRO A 116 8.46 10.29 -0.42
CA PRO A 116 8.11 9.62 -1.67
C PRO A 116 9.05 8.46 -2.05
N LYS A 117 10.37 8.61 -1.83
CA LYS A 117 11.32 7.54 -2.10
C LYS A 117 11.19 6.35 -1.15
N GLY A 118 10.98 6.61 0.15
CA GLY A 118 10.76 5.55 1.13
C GLY A 118 9.49 4.77 0.81
N ASN A 119 8.42 5.51 0.49
CA ASN A 119 7.15 4.97 0.07
C ASN A 119 7.28 4.10 -1.20
N PHE A 120 7.98 4.60 -2.23
CA PHE A 120 8.27 3.84 -3.45
C PHE A 120 9.00 2.52 -3.16
N ARG A 121 10.09 2.58 -2.37
CA ARG A 121 10.87 1.38 -2.01
C ARG A 121 10.04 0.36 -1.23
N GLY A 122 9.22 0.83 -0.27
CA GLY A 122 8.32 -0.02 0.49
C GLY A 122 7.34 -0.76 -0.42
N HIS A 123 6.69 -0.05 -1.34
CA HIS A 123 5.78 -0.68 -2.30
C HIS A 123 6.50 -1.61 -3.28
N CYS A 124 7.73 -1.33 -3.72
CA CYS A 124 8.49 -2.28 -4.54
C CYS A 124 8.80 -3.59 -3.79
N ILE A 125 9.17 -3.51 -2.50
CA ILE A 125 9.44 -4.70 -1.68
C ILE A 125 8.18 -5.55 -1.53
N ILE A 126 7.05 -4.93 -1.21
CA ILE A 126 5.76 -5.64 -1.10
C ILE A 126 5.32 -6.19 -2.46
N PHE A 127 5.49 -5.42 -3.54
CA PHE A 127 5.19 -5.87 -4.89
C PHE A 127 5.97 -7.14 -5.25
N LEU A 128 7.28 -7.16 -5.04
CA LEU A 128 8.11 -8.33 -5.35
C LEU A 128 7.79 -9.54 -4.47
N SER A 129 7.43 -9.32 -3.19
CA SER A 129 7.05 -10.40 -2.30
C SER A 129 5.68 -10.99 -2.66
N LEU A 130 4.70 -10.14 -3.04
CA LEU A 130 3.41 -10.56 -3.58
C LEU A 130 3.59 -11.30 -4.90
N LEU A 131 4.41 -10.81 -5.82
CA LEU A 131 4.68 -11.49 -7.09
C LEU A 131 5.22 -12.90 -6.84
N SER A 132 6.17 -13.04 -5.91
CA SER A 132 6.76 -14.33 -5.56
C SER A 132 5.72 -15.30 -4.98
N ALA A 133 4.86 -14.84 -4.06
CA ALA A 133 3.79 -15.67 -3.49
C ALA A 133 2.70 -16.01 -4.52
N GLY A 134 2.36 -15.08 -5.40
CA GLY A 134 1.38 -15.28 -6.46
C GLY A 134 1.86 -16.28 -7.52
N LEU A 135 3.15 -16.26 -7.86
CA LEU A 135 3.76 -17.27 -8.73
C LEU A 135 3.81 -18.64 -8.04
N TYR A 136 4.16 -18.69 -6.76
CA TYR A 136 4.12 -19.94 -5.98
C TYR A 136 2.74 -20.59 -5.99
N GLY A 137 1.67 -19.81 -5.87
CA GLY A 137 0.30 -20.33 -5.90
C GLY A 137 -0.18 -20.87 -7.25
N LEU A 138 0.56 -20.63 -8.33
CA LEU A 138 0.27 -21.15 -9.67
C LEU A 138 1.03 -22.44 -10.00
N LEU A 139 1.99 -22.84 -9.15
CA LEU A 139 2.84 -24.03 -9.32
C LEU A 139 2.32 -25.19 -8.48
#